data_AF-A0A922ML85-F1
#
_entry.id   AF-A0A922ML85-F1
#
_cell.length_a   1.000
_cell.length_b   1.000
_cell.length_c   1.000
_cell.angle_alpha   90.00
_cell.angle_beta   90.00
_cell.angle_gamma   90.00
#
_symmetry.space_group_name_H-M   'P 1'
#
loop_
_entity.id
_entity.type
_entity.pdbx_description
1 polymer ?
#
loop_
_entity_poly.entity_id
_entity_poly.type
_entity_poly.pdbx_seq_one_letter_code
_entity_poly.pdbx_strand_id
1 'polypeptide(L)'
;MMMMCVVYQLEAMGYEKEAARAALRHSRNHISGAVDRLLAGTGAALHKGDDPEDPSTSSGVVSKKKKTKKAHKKDKRRKERDQALRRLTAAIKTEEDDYLDTSLTEEEEFLAQYKSLL
;
A
#
# COMPACT_ATOMS: atom_id res chain seq x y z
N MET A 1 -7.31 35.09 11.03
CA MET A 1 -7.24 33.76 10.39
C MET A 1 -5.78 33.32 10.35
N MET A 2 -5.34 32.50 11.31
CA MET A 2 -3.99 31.93 11.27
C MET A 2 -3.96 30.89 10.15
N MET A 3 -3.18 31.16 9.11
CA MET A 3 -2.90 30.20 8.04
C MET A 3 -2.11 29.04 8.65
N MET A 4 -2.81 28.00 9.08
CA MET A 4 -2.22 26.79 9.67
C MET A 4 -1.21 26.23 8.67
N CYS A 5 0.07 26.26 9.04
CA CYS A 5 1.11 25.75 8.16
C CYS A 5 0.91 24.23 8.04
N VAL A 6 0.89 23.73 6.82
CA VAL A 6 0.64 22.30 6.53
C VAL A 6 1.66 21.39 7.23
N VAL A 7 2.87 21.90 7.48
CA VAL A 7 3.91 21.22 8.26
C VAL A 7 3.48 21.04 9.72
N TYR A 8 2.89 22.07 10.34
CA TYR A 8 2.44 22.01 11.74
C TYR A 8 1.34 20.98 11.93
N GLN A 9 0.48 20.81 10.92
CA GLN A 9 -0.57 19.80 10.96
C GLN A 9 -0.01 18.37 10.95
N LEU A 10 1.10 18.13 10.23
CA LEU A 10 1.80 16.85 10.27
C LEU A 10 2.61 16.66 11.57
N GLU A 11 3.20 17.74 12.11
CA GLU A 11 3.84 17.71 13.43
C GLU A 11 2.82 17.38 14.54
N ALA A 12 1.62 17.95 14.48
CA ALA A 12 0.52 17.65 15.40
C ALA A 12 0.00 16.21 15.26
N MET A 13 0.18 15.57 14.10
CA MET A 13 -0.08 14.14 13.89
C MET A 13 1.05 13.24 14.43
N GLY A 14 2.13 13.81 14.96
CA GLY A 14 3.26 13.07 15.51
C GLY A 14 4.36 12.73 14.51
N TYR A 15 4.30 13.27 13.29
CA TYR A 15 5.37 13.10 12.31
C TYR A 15 6.53 14.06 12.60
N GLU A 16 7.76 13.56 12.45
CA GLU A 16 8.95 14.38 12.59
C GLU A 16 8.97 15.49 11.54
N LYS A 17 9.37 16.70 11.95
CA LYS A 17 9.39 17.91 11.14
C LYS A 17 10.14 17.75 9.82
N GLU A 18 11.25 17.03 9.82
CA GLU A 18 12.06 16.80 8.63
C GLU A 18 11.38 15.85 7.65
N ALA A 19 10.77 14.78 8.16
CA ALA A 19 9.99 13.84 7.36
C ALA A 19 8.74 14.52 6.78
N ALA A 20 8.02 15.31 7.57
CA ALA A 20 6.86 16.09 7.13
C ALA A 20 7.20 17.05 5.99
N ARG A 21 8.32 17.78 6.11
CA ARG A 21 8.82 18.66 5.04
C ARG A 21 9.21 17.88 3.80
N ALA A 22 9.92 16.76 3.94
CA ALA A 22 10.31 15.93 2.81
C ALA A 22 9.10 15.37 2.06
N ALA A 23 8.10 14.87 2.78
CA ALA A 23 6.86 14.35 2.20
C ALA A 23 6.05 15.43 1.49
N LEU A 24 5.91 16.62 2.09
CA LEU A 24 5.20 17.75 1.48
C LEU A 24 5.86 18.27 0.21
N ARG A 25 7.20 18.21 0.11
CA ARG A 25 7.93 18.56 -1.12
C ARG A 25 7.57 17.62 -2.28
N HIS A 26 7.33 16.34 -1.99
CA HIS A 26 6.97 15.35 -2.99
C HIS A 26 5.46 15.33 -3.31
N SER A 27 4.62 15.65 -2.31
CA SER A 27 3.17 15.72 -2.48
C SER A 27 2.65 17.09 -2.93
N ARG A 28 3.54 18.04 -3.28
CA ARG A 28 3.21 19.42 -3.67
C ARG A 28 2.31 20.14 -2.66
N ASN A 29 2.66 20.04 -1.37
CA ASN A 29 1.93 20.62 -0.23
C ASN A 29 0.53 20.02 0.03
N HIS A 30 0.21 18.84 -0.51
CA HIS A 30 -1.00 18.10 -0.13
C HIS A 30 -0.77 17.25 1.12
N ILE A 31 -1.61 17.43 2.14
CA ILE A 31 -1.54 16.69 3.42
C ILE A 31 -1.74 15.20 3.19
N SER A 32 -2.84 14.80 2.55
CA SER A 32 -3.19 13.39 2.37
C SER A 32 -2.12 12.62 1.60
N GLY A 33 -1.58 13.23 0.53
CA GLY A 33 -0.48 12.64 -0.23
C GLY A 33 0.85 12.63 0.51
N ALA A 34 1.09 13.58 1.42
CA ALA A 34 2.26 13.56 2.30
C ALA A 34 2.15 12.44 3.34
N VAL A 35 0.97 12.26 3.95
CA VAL A 35 0.70 11.18 4.91
C VAL A 35 0.85 9.82 4.24
N ASP A 36 0.24 9.60 3.08
CA ASP A 36 0.38 8.34 2.33
C ASP A 36 1.85 8.03 2.00
N ARG A 37 2.63 9.05 1.64
CA ARG A 37 4.07 8.90 1.41
C ARG A 37 4.87 8.63 2.67
N LEU A 38 4.47 9.22 3.81
CA LEU A 38 5.08 8.97 5.11
C LEU A 38 4.79 7.55 5.57
N LEU A 39 3.56 7.05 5.39
CA LEU A 39 3.16 5.66 5.69
C LEU A 39 3.88 4.66 4.78
N ALA A 40 3.88 4.92 3.47
CA ALA A 40 4.61 4.10 2.51
C ALA A 40 6.13 4.09 2.78
N GLY A 41 6.66 5.21 3.29
CA GLY A 41 8.07 5.36 3.67
C GLY A 41 8.43 4.78 5.05
N THR A 42 7.49 4.71 5.99
CA THR A 42 7.75 4.17 7.35
C THR A 42 7.94 2.66 7.37
N GLY A 43 7.56 1.95 6.29
CA GLY A 43 7.97 0.56 6.06
C GLY A 43 9.43 0.38 5.65
N ALA A 44 10.15 1.46 5.31
CA ALA A 44 11.52 1.43 4.80
C ALA A 44 12.52 2.34 5.55
N ALA A 45 12.06 3.25 6.40
CA ALA A 45 12.89 4.32 6.98
C ALA A 45 13.62 3.97 8.30
N LEU A 46 13.89 2.68 8.55
CA LEU A 46 14.91 2.27 9.54
C LEU A 46 16.25 1.86 8.92
N HIS A 47 16.42 1.93 7.59
CA HIS A 47 17.71 1.73 6.95
C HIS A 47 18.30 3.05 6.46
N LYS A 48 19.02 3.71 7.37
CA LYS A 48 20.10 4.63 7.01
C LYS A 48 21.27 3.75 6.56
N GLY A 49 21.47 3.58 5.25
CA GLY A 49 22.61 2.85 4.72
C GLY A 49 22.39 2.32 3.31
N ASP A 50 23.10 2.97 2.38
CA ASP A 50 23.68 2.45 1.14
C ASP A 50 22.79 2.10 -0.06
N ASP A 51 23.07 2.83 -1.14
CA ASP A 51 22.95 2.51 -2.57
C ASP A 51 21.98 1.39 -3.00
N PRO A 52 20.87 1.73 -3.66
CA PRO A 52 20.22 0.79 -4.55
C PRO A 52 21.01 0.75 -5.86
N GLU A 53 21.95 -0.18 -5.96
CA GLU A 53 22.42 -0.71 -7.25
C GLU A 53 21.17 -1.11 -8.06
N ASP A 54 20.80 -0.25 -9.00
CA ASP A 54 19.82 -0.48 -10.04
C ASP A 54 20.39 -1.54 -11.00
N PRO A 55 19.90 -2.79 -11.06
CA PRO A 55 20.36 -3.72 -12.06
C PRO A 55 19.65 -3.42 -13.39
N SER A 56 19.93 -2.25 -13.95
CA SER A 56 19.51 -1.85 -15.29
C SER A 56 20.37 -2.58 -16.33
N THR A 57 20.17 -3.89 -16.50
CA THR A 57 20.85 -4.65 -17.56
C THR A 57 20.07 -4.50 -18.87
N SER A 58 20.19 -3.32 -19.50
CA SER A 58 19.88 -3.14 -20.92
C SER A 58 21.18 -3.24 -21.72
N SER A 59 21.61 -4.46 -22.04
CA SER A 59 22.59 -4.69 -23.10
C SER A 59 22.03 -5.69 -24.09
N GLY A 60 21.71 -5.18 -25.27
CA GLY A 60 21.20 -5.95 -26.38
C GLY A 60 22.31 -6.75 -27.04
N VAL A 61 22.06 -8.05 -27.23
CA VAL A 61 22.54 -8.77 -28.41
C VAL A 61 21.54 -9.88 -28.75
N VAL A 62 21.12 -9.88 -30.01
CA VAL A 62 20.17 -10.81 -30.62
C VAL A 62 20.85 -12.14 -30.93
N SER A 63 20.25 -13.25 -30.52
CA SER A 63 20.56 -14.57 -31.06
C SER A 63 19.33 -15.47 -31.01
N LYS A 64 18.93 -15.99 -32.18
CA LYS A 64 17.63 -16.61 -32.49
C LYS A 64 17.36 -17.95 -31.78
N LYS A 65 18.26 -18.44 -30.90
CA LYS A 65 18.09 -19.65 -30.06
C LYS A 65 17.34 -19.39 -28.73
N LYS A 66 16.85 -18.16 -28.50
CA LYS A 66 16.36 -17.64 -27.21
C LYS A 66 14.85 -17.79 -26.97
N LYS A 67 14.05 -18.26 -27.94
CA LYS A 67 12.57 -18.28 -27.84
C LYS A 67 12.03 -19.37 -26.89
N THR A 68 12.57 -20.58 -26.93
CA THR A 68 12.13 -21.70 -26.06
C THR A 68 12.47 -21.47 -24.59
N LYS A 69 13.69 -20.97 -24.30
CA LYS A 69 14.11 -20.58 -22.93
C LYS A 69 13.28 -19.41 -22.37
N LYS A 70 12.84 -18.47 -23.21
CA LYS A 70 11.95 -17.36 -22.79
C LYS A 70 10.54 -17.84 -22.43
N ALA A 71 9.99 -18.80 -23.17
CA ALA A 71 8.67 -19.38 -22.87
C ALA A 71 8.67 -20.09 -21.50
N HIS A 72 9.66 -20.95 -21.25
CA HIS A 72 9.79 -21.65 -19.96
C HIS A 72 10.00 -20.69 -18.78
N LYS A 73 10.74 -19.58 -18.98
CA LYS A 73 10.89 -18.54 -17.94
C LYS A 73 9.57 -17.82 -17.65
N LYS A 74 8.75 -17.57 -18.68
CA LYS A 74 7.43 -16.93 -18.55
C LYS A 74 6.46 -17.83 -17.78
N ASP A 75 6.42 -19.12 -18.09
CA ASP A 75 5.56 -20.09 -17.40
C ASP A 75 5.97 -20.29 -15.95
N LYS A 76 7.28 -20.38 -15.66
CA LYS A 76 7.79 -20.44 -14.28
C LYS A 76 7.34 -19.22 -13.48
N ARG A 77 7.51 -18.01 -14.02
CA ARG A 77 7.07 -16.77 -13.36
C ARG A 77 5.57 -16.71 -13.14
N ARG A 78 4.77 -17.23 -14.08
CA ARG A 78 3.31 -17.30 -13.93
C ARG A 78 2.93 -18.22 -12.78
N LYS A 79 3.53 -19.42 -12.71
CA LYS A 79 3.27 -20.38 -11.62
C LYS A 79 3.66 -19.81 -10.25
N GLU A 80 4.82 -19.17 -10.16
CA GLU A 80 5.28 -18.51 -8.92
C GLU A 80 4.31 -17.40 -8.48
N ARG A 81 3.86 -16.57 -9.43
CA ARG A 81 2.84 -15.54 -9.17
C ARG A 81 1.52 -16.15 -8.70
N ASP A 82 1.04 -17.19 -9.36
CA ASP A 82 -0.22 -17.85 -8.99
C ASP A 82 -0.12 -18.48 -7.60
N GLN A 83 1.03 -19.06 -7.26
CA GLN A 83 1.27 -19.62 -5.93
C GLN A 83 1.35 -18.53 -4.85
N ALA A 84 2.01 -17.41 -5.14
CA ALA A 84 2.05 -16.26 -4.24
C ALA A 84 0.66 -15.69 -3.98
N LEU A 85 -0.16 -15.52 -5.04
CA LEU A 85 -1.55 -15.08 -4.91
C LEU A 85 -2.36 -16.04 -4.05
N ARG A 86 -2.24 -17.36 -4.27
CA ARG A 86 -2.94 -18.36 -3.43
C ARG A 86 -2.55 -18.27 -1.96
N ARG A 87 -1.25 -18.11 -1.66
CA ARG A 87 -0.77 -17.94 -0.28
C ARG A 87 -1.33 -16.67 0.34
N LEU A 88 -1.38 -15.57 -0.41
CA LEU A 88 -1.92 -14.30 0.05
C LEU A 88 -3.42 -14.40 0.31
N THR A 89 -4.20 -14.92 -0.67
CA THR A 89 -5.64 -15.10 -0.52
C THR A 89 -6.00 -16.05 0.60
N ALA A 90 -5.18 -17.08 0.88
CA ALA A 90 -5.40 -17.96 2.03
C ALA A 90 -5.05 -17.31 3.38
N ALA A 91 -4.15 -16.31 3.38
CA ALA A 91 -3.77 -15.58 4.59
C ALA A 91 -4.73 -14.42 4.91
N ILE A 92 -5.35 -13.83 3.89
CA ILE A 92 -6.41 -12.85 4.05
C ILE A 92 -7.69 -13.63 4.40
N LYS A 93 -8.10 -13.59 5.67
CA LYS A 93 -9.37 -14.16 6.11
C LYS A 93 -10.50 -13.29 5.56
N THR A 94 -11.38 -13.85 4.74
CA THR A 94 -12.56 -13.13 4.24
C THR A 94 -13.67 -13.04 5.29
N GLU A 95 -13.65 -13.93 6.28
CA GLU A 95 -14.71 -14.12 7.28
C GLU A 95 -14.74 -13.02 8.37
N GLU A 96 -13.63 -12.29 8.55
CA GLU A 96 -13.55 -11.18 9.50
C GLU A 96 -14.15 -9.88 8.92
N ASP A 97 -14.22 -9.77 7.58
CA ASP A 97 -14.74 -8.59 6.88
C ASP A 97 -16.23 -8.74 6.48
N ASP A 98 -16.82 -9.94 6.61
CA ASP A 98 -18.25 -10.17 6.28
C ASP A 98 -19.21 -9.30 7.14
N TYR A 99 -18.75 -8.86 8.32
CA TYR A 99 -19.51 -7.94 9.20
C TYR A 99 -19.49 -6.48 8.74
N LEU A 100 -18.63 -6.12 7.79
CA LEU A 100 -18.51 -4.76 7.23
C LEU A 100 -19.39 -4.56 5.99
N ASP A 101 -20.03 -5.62 5.49
CA ASP A 101 -20.94 -5.59 4.34
C ASP A 101 -22.42 -5.48 4.73
N THR A 102 -22.74 -5.25 6.01
CA THR A 102 -24.13 -5.07 6.44
C THR A 102 -24.73 -3.82 5.80
N SER A 103 -25.88 -3.98 5.16
CA SER A 103 -26.61 -2.86 4.58
C SER A 103 -27.23 -1.97 5.65
N LEU A 104 -27.43 -0.68 5.34
CA LEU A 104 -28.10 0.28 6.23
C LEU A 104 -29.49 -0.25 6.69
N THR A 105 -30.20 -0.92 5.78
CA THR A 105 -31.50 -1.53 6.05
C THR A 105 -31.45 -2.65 7.09
N GLU A 106 -30.44 -3.52 7.05
CA GLU A 106 -30.27 -4.59 8.03
C GLU A 106 -29.92 -4.02 9.42
N GLU A 107 -29.10 -2.96 9.46
CA GLU A 107 -28.76 -2.26 10.69
C GLU A 107 -30.01 -1.64 11.37
N GLU A 108 -30.89 -1.01 10.58
CA GLU A 108 -32.15 -0.46 11.07
C GLU A 108 -33.06 -1.52 11.69
N GLU A 109 -33.12 -2.72 11.09
CA GLU A 109 -33.89 -3.85 11.62
C GLU A 109 -33.34 -4.36 12.96
N PHE A 110 -32.01 -4.51 13.07
CA PHE A 110 -31.38 -4.88 14.35
C PHE A 110 -31.65 -3.84 15.45
N LEU A 111 -31.60 -2.56 15.11
CA LEU A 111 -31.91 -1.47 16.05
C LEU A 111 -33.38 -1.46 16.48
N ALA A 112 -34.31 -1.77 15.57
CA ALA A 112 -35.73 -1.88 15.90
C ALA A 112 -35.99 -3.05 16.85
N GLN A 113 -35.36 -4.20 16.61
CA GLN A 113 -35.42 -5.34 17.52
C GLN A 113 -34.88 -4.96 18.90
N TYR A 114 -33.70 -4.34 18.99
CA TYR A 114 -33.11 -3.95 20.27
C TYR A 114 -33.99 -2.95 21.05
N LYS A 115 -34.57 -1.96 20.36
CA LYS A 115 -35.48 -0.99 20.97
C LYS A 115 -36.76 -1.64 21.53
N SER A 116 -37.19 -2.78 20.99
CA SER A 116 -38.36 -3.50 21.54
C SER A 116 -38.08 -4.21 22.87
N LEU A 117 -36.81 -4.42 23.21
CA LEU A 117 -36.38 -5.06 24.47
C LEU A 117 -36.07 -4.06 25.60
N LEU A 118 -36.11 -2.75 25.32
CA LEU A 118 -36.02 -1.66 26.31
C LEU A 118 -37.38 -1.06 26.62
#